data_AF-A0AAV5X181-F1
#
_entry.id   AF-A0AAV5X181-F1
#
_cell.length_a   1.000
_cell.length_b   1.000
_cell.length_c   1.000
_cell.angle_alpha   90.00
_cell.angle_beta   90.00
_cell.angle_gamma   90.00
#
_symmetry.space_group_name_H-M   'P 1'
#
loop_
_entity.id
_entity.type
_entity.pdbx_description
1 polymer ?
#
loop_
_entity_poly.entity_id
_entity_poly.type
_entity_poly.pdbx_seq_one_letter_code
_entity_poly.pdbx_strand_id
1 'polypeptide(L)'
;MPAEDERRRDREARPPGAPRETSPDQQSLLDRLRDANEQLVVGSMRAQEVADQAEAARTEAEAANVRKDEFFLSVVSHELRTPLNAVLGWAQMLSGGLVEAERAQDAIRTIERNARVMARILDDLLDLSRIIGGGVRIEPVPVDLVGVIQRTLDETHPAAQARGVHVKLTCRGVPDPVAGDAIRLQQVVANLLSNAIKFTPSGGHVEVRLTQVGSDVEIQVSDTGQGIDASFLPHVFERFTQADASTTRRHAGLGLGLAIVRALVERHGGSIRAESPGPGQGATFTVRLPVLTGYLARDAEAAGGPTMRPGPAARMRLDGIRVLLVEDDTDGREVLARMLEVAGARVVAAASVSEALEALTTIRPGVIVSDIGMPDEDGYALIRRLRARQAEAGGAIPAIAVTGYAHPDDRDRLLAAGFQAHLRKPIDPDEIISTVASLAVVGSRLPNR
;
A
#
# COMPACT_ATOMS: atom_id res chain seq x y z
N MET A 1 81.28 -75.08 12.69
CA MET A 1 79.95 -75.30 13.29
C MET A 1 80.09 -75.17 14.80
N PRO A 2 79.37 -74.29 15.50
CA PRO A 2 78.77 -72.98 15.16
C PRO A 2 79.31 -71.87 16.11
N ALA A 3 79.42 -70.62 15.65
CA ALA A 3 78.52 -69.47 15.89
C ALA A 3 78.83 -68.65 17.16
N GLU A 4 78.67 -67.33 16.98
CA GLU A 4 78.55 -66.26 17.98
C GLU A 4 79.85 -65.61 18.54
N ASP A 5 80.09 -64.42 17.99
CA ASP A 5 80.06 -63.13 18.71
C ASP A 5 81.35 -62.30 18.84
N GLU A 6 81.12 -61.01 18.68
CA GLU A 6 81.89 -59.85 19.10
C GLU A 6 83.21 -59.41 18.40
N ARG A 7 82.99 -58.41 17.54
CA ARG A 7 83.57 -57.04 17.61
C ARG A 7 85.04 -56.81 17.23
N ARG A 8 85.13 -56.08 16.11
CA ARG A 8 85.76 -54.75 15.93
C ARG A 8 87.28 -54.66 15.65
N ARG A 9 87.54 -53.69 14.75
CA ARG A 9 88.79 -52.99 14.38
C ARG A 9 89.43 -53.56 13.10
N ASP A 10 89.75 -52.80 12.06
CA ASP A 10 89.71 -51.37 11.76
C ASP A 10 89.77 -51.26 10.22
N ARG A 11 89.03 -50.32 9.62
CA ARG A 11 89.43 -49.68 8.35
C ARG A 11 88.66 -48.38 8.13
N GLU A 12 89.26 -47.32 8.66
CA GLU A 12 89.56 -46.06 7.99
C GLU A 12 88.44 -45.25 7.31
N ALA A 13 88.01 -44.23 8.07
CA ALA A 13 87.72 -42.84 7.72
C ALA A 13 87.80 -42.36 6.25
N ARG A 14 86.68 -41.75 5.80
CA ARG A 14 86.64 -40.60 4.88
C ARG A 14 85.75 -39.49 5.53
N PRO A 15 86.17 -38.21 5.54
CA PRO A 15 85.47 -37.13 6.26
C PRO A 15 84.23 -36.61 5.48
N PRO A 16 83.36 -35.78 6.11
CA PRO A 16 81.95 -35.64 5.73
C PRO A 16 81.75 -34.68 4.55
N GLY A 17 80.81 -35.02 3.67
CA GLY A 17 80.29 -34.08 2.66
C GLY A 17 79.48 -32.98 3.34
N ALA A 18 79.89 -31.73 3.12
CA ALA A 18 79.10 -30.54 3.44
C ALA A 18 77.70 -30.64 2.79
N PRO A 19 76.67 -29.98 3.35
CA PRO A 19 75.39 -29.85 2.66
C PRO A 19 75.67 -29.22 1.29
N ARG A 20 75.22 -29.85 0.20
CA ARG A 20 75.26 -29.20 -1.12
C ARG A 20 74.40 -27.94 -1.01
N GLU A 21 75.04 -26.77 -0.92
CA GLU A 21 74.38 -25.49 -1.08
C GLU A 21 73.59 -25.56 -2.39
N THR A 22 72.29 -25.30 -2.28
CA THR A 22 71.38 -25.28 -3.41
C THR A 22 71.88 -24.21 -4.38
N SER A 23 71.99 -24.53 -5.67
CA SER A 23 72.44 -23.54 -6.66
C SER A 23 71.53 -22.29 -6.57
N PRO A 24 72.04 -21.06 -6.68
CA PRO A 24 71.23 -19.84 -6.62
C PRO A 24 69.99 -19.88 -7.53
N ASP A 25 70.10 -20.54 -8.69
CA ASP A 25 69.00 -20.74 -9.63
C ASP A 25 67.93 -21.73 -9.13
N GLN A 26 68.33 -22.77 -8.39
CA GLN A 26 67.40 -23.72 -7.78
C GLN A 26 66.67 -23.11 -6.59
N GLN A 27 67.35 -22.26 -5.80
CA GLN A 27 66.73 -21.54 -4.69
C GLN A 27 65.71 -20.51 -5.20
N SER A 28 66.07 -19.75 -6.25
CA SER A 28 65.16 -18.82 -6.92
C SER A 28 63.92 -19.50 -7.52
N LEU A 29 64.03 -20.74 -8.01
CA LEU A 29 62.90 -21.50 -8.52
C LEU A 29 61.98 -22.00 -7.40
N LEU A 30 62.55 -22.45 -6.28
CA LEU A 30 61.79 -22.87 -5.10
C LEU A 30 61.04 -21.70 -4.45
N ASP A 31 61.65 -20.52 -4.37
CA ASP A 31 60.99 -19.32 -3.86
C ASP A 31 59.83 -18.90 -4.76
N ARG A 32 60.01 -18.94 -6.09
CA ARG A 32 58.92 -18.67 -7.05
C ARG A 32 57.76 -19.67 -6.96
N LEU A 33 58.07 -20.96 -6.76
CA LEU A 33 57.04 -21.98 -6.56
C LEU A 33 56.31 -21.80 -5.24
N ARG A 34 57.01 -21.38 -4.19
CA ARG A 34 56.41 -21.06 -2.90
C ARG A 34 55.50 -19.85 -3.00
N ASP A 35 55.95 -18.77 -3.61
CA ASP A 35 55.15 -17.56 -3.84
C ASP A 35 53.90 -17.89 -4.69
N ALA A 36 54.06 -18.71 -5.74
CA ALA A 36 52.93 -19.14 -6.57
C ALA A 36 51.94 -20.01 -5.78
N ASN A 37 52.41 -20.91 -4.92
CA ASN A 37 51.54 -21.70 -4.04
C ASN A 37 50.82 -20.83 -3.00
N GLU A 38 51.53 -19.87 -2.39
CA GLU A 38 50.93 -18.95 -1.43
C GLU A 38 49.85 -18.09 -2.11
N GLN A 39 50.10 -17.61 -3.34
CA GLN A 39 49.10 -16.90 -4.15
C GLN A 39 47.89 -17.79 -4.52
N LEU A 40 48.11 -19.05 -4.88
CA LEU A 40 47.03 -20.00 -5.17
C LEU A 40 46.17 -20.30 -3.95
N VAL A 41 46.79 -20.48 -2.77
CA VAL A 41 46.07 -20.72 -1.51
C VAL A 41 45.22 -19.50 -1.15
N VAL A 42 45.79 -18.30 -1.22
CA VAL A 42 45.06 -17.05 -0.94
C VAL A 42 43.94 -16.82 -1.96
N GLY A 43 44.18 -17.12 -3.24
CA GLY A 43 43.16 -17.04 -4.29
C GLY A 43 42.01 -18.02 -4.06
N SER A 44 42.32 -19.26 -3.68
CA SER A 44 41.33 -20.30 -3.35
C SER A 44 40.49 -19.94 -2.13
N MET A 45 41.11 -19.41 -1.06
CA MET A 45 40.39 -18.95 0.14
C MET A 45 39.42 -17.81 -0.19
N ARG A 46 39.84 -16.82 -0.97
CA ARG A 46 38.95 -15.72 -1.41
C ARG A 46 37.81 -16.20 -2.30
N ALA A 47 38.09 -17.15 -3.19
CA ALA A 47 37.05 -17.74 -4.04
C ALA A 47 36.01 -18.50 -3.21
N GLN A 48 36.45 -19.22 -2.17
CA GLN A 48 35.57 -19.92 -1.24
C GLN A 48 34.71 -18.94 -0.43
N GLU A 49 35.31 -17.87 0.12
CA GLU A 49 34.56 -16.85 0.86
C GLU A 49 33.47 -16.19 -0.01
N VAL A 50 33.78 -15.89 -1.27
CA VAL A 50 32.79 -15.34 -2.22
C VAL A 50 31.70 -16.35 -2.54
N ALA A 51 32.04 -17.63 -2.69
CA ALA A 51 31.08 -18.69 -2.93
C ALA A 51 30.13 -18.88 -1.74
N ASP A 52 30.67 -18.89 -0.52
CA ASP A 52 29.90 -19.01 0.73
C ASP A 52 28.95 -17.81 0.90
N GLN A 53 29.42 -16.59 0.59
CA GLN A 53 28.57 -15.38 0.61
C GLN A 53 27.46 -15.43 -0.44
N ALA A 54 27.77 -15.91 -1.66
CA ALA A 54 26.79 -16.06 -2.73
C ALA A 54 25.74 -17.12 -2.40
N GLU A 55 26.14 -18.23 -1.79
CA GLU A 55 25.24 -19.30 -1.35
C GLU A 55 24.33 -18.84 -0.21
N ALA A 56 24.88 -18.12 0.78
CA ALA A 56 24.08 -17.52 1.85
C ALA A 56 23.03 -16.52 1.31
N ALA A 57 23.45 -15.60 0.42
CA ALA A 57 22.54 -14.64 -0.20
C ALA A 57 21.47 -15.32 -1.07
N ARG A 58 21.84 -16.39 -1.79
CA ARG A 58 20.90 -17.18 -2.59
C ARG A 58 19.87 -17.91 -1.73
N THR A 59 20.32 -18.54 -0.65
CA THR A 59 19.45 -19.26 0.28
C THR A 59 18.47 -18.30 0.95
N GLU A 60 18.92 -17.10 1.32
CA GLU A 60 18.06 -16.04 1.86
C GLU A 60 17.00 -15.58 0.83
N ALA A 61 17.40 -15.38 -0.42
CA ALA A 61 16.50 -15.01 -1.51
C ALA A 61 15.47 -16.11 -1.84
N GLU A 62 15.89 -17.37 -1.89
CA GLU A 62 15.02 -18.53 -2.12
C GLU A 62 14.02 -18.69 -0.96
N ALA A 63 14.46 -18.54 0.30
CA ALA A 63 13.58 -18.55 1.46
C ALA A 63 12.57 -17.39 1.47
N ALA A 64 12.92 -16.23 0.91
CA ALA A 64 11.99 -15.11 0.75
C ALA A 64 10.95 -15.37 -0.34
N ASN A 65 11.34 -16.02 -1.45
CA ASN A 65 10.41 -16.40 -2.53
C ASN A 65 9.44 -17.50 -2.09
N VAL A 66 9.92 -18.53 -1.38
CA VAL A 66 9.05 -19.60 -0.87
C VAL A 66 8.00 -19.03 0.08
N ARG A 67 8.37 -18.13 0.99
CA ARG A 67 7.43 -17.43 1.88
C ARG A 67 6.39 -16.62 1.10
N LYS A 68 6.78 -16.00 -0.02
CA LYS A 68 5.86 -15.26 -0.89
C LYS A 68 4.85 -16.21 -1.56
N ASP A 69 5.29 -17.34 -2.07
CA ASP A 69 4.44 -18.29 -2.80
C ASP A 69 3.49 -19.07 -1.86
N GLU A 70 3.99 -19.54 -0.72
CA GLU A 70 3.14 -20.15 0.32
C GLU A 70 2.09 -19.16 0.87
N PHE A 71 2.44 -17.88 0.99
CA PHE A 71 1.52 -16.82 1.41
C PHE A 71 0.36 -16.60 0.43
N PHE A 72 0.66 -16.44 -0.88
CA PHE A 72 -0.37 -16.24 -1.90
C PHE A 72 -1.32 -17.45 -1.96
N LEU A 73 -0.77 -18.65 -1.90
CA LEU A 73 -1.54 -19.89 -2.03
C LEU A 73 -2.36 -20.23 -0.78
N SER A 74 -1.87 -19.92 0.42
CA SER A 74 -2.51 -20.34 1.67
C SER A 74 -3.29 -19.21 2.35
N VAL A 75 -2.63 -18.10 2.67
CA VAL A 75 -3.20 -17.03 3.52
C VAL A 75 -4.14 -16.13 2.72
N VAL A 76 -3.67 -15.58 1.59
CA VAL A 76 -4.52 -14.72 0.73
C VAL A 76 -5.73 -15.49 0.24
N SER A 77 -5.51 -16.72 -0.21
CA SER A 77 -6.59 -17.59 -0.69
C SER A 77 -7.62 -17.89 0.39
N HIS A 78 -7.22 -18.14 1.64
CA HIS A 78 -8.15 -18.38 2.74
C HIS A 78 -8.92 -17.11 3.14
N GLU A 79 -8.22 -15.98 3.23
CA GLU A 79 -8.80 -14.68 3.59
C GLU A 79 -9.75 -14.12 2.53
N LEU A 80 -9.56 -14.47 1.24
CA LEU A 80 -10.49 -14.16 0.16
C LEU A 80 -11.67 -15.15 0.08
N ARG A 81 -11.41 -16.45 0.22
CA ARG A 81 -12.46 -17.49 0.12
C ARG A 81 -13.54 -17.33 1.17
N THR A 82 -13.18 -16.95 2.40
CA THR A 82 -14.14 -16.82 3.50
C THR A 82 -15.24 -15.79 3.23
N PRO A 83 -14.93 -14.50 2.95
CA PRO A 83 -15.95 -13.51 2.60
C PRO A 83 -16.62 -13.82 1.26
N LEU A 84 -15.90 -14.39 0.28
CA LEU A 84 -16.48 -14.77 -1.01
C LEU A 84 -17.56 -15.86 -0.85
N ASN A 85 -17.31 -16.89 -0.05
CA ASN A 85 -18.29 -17.95 0.21
C ASN A 85 -19.53 -17.40 0.93
N ALA A 86 -19.35 -16.42 1.82
CA ALA A 86 -20.48 -15.75 2.47
C ALA A 86 -21.30 -14.93 1.47
N VAL A 87 -20.65 -14.18 0.57
CA VAL A 87 -21.31 -13.42 -0.50
C VAL A 87 -22.09 -14.36 -1.42
N LEU A 88 -21.43 -15.39 -1.96
CA LEU A 88 -22.04 -16.35 -2.88
C LEU A 88 -23.17 -17.13 -2.22
N GLY A 89 -22.99 -17.58 -0.98
CA GLY A 89 -24.02 -18.32 -0.25
C GLY A 89 -25.30 -17.50 -0.03
N TRP A 90 -25.17 -16.26 0.47
CA TRP A 90 -26.32 -15.39 0.66
C TRP A 90 -26.96 -14.95 -0.66
N ALA A 91 -26.16 -14.68 -1.70
CA ALA A 91 -26.68 -14.33 -3.02
C ALA A 91 -27.49 -15.49 -3.63
N GLN A 92 -27.00 -16.73 -3.54
CA GLN A 92 -27.71 -17.92 -4.01
C GLN A 92 -29.01 -18.17 -3.24
N MET A 93 -29.00 -17.98 -1.91
CA MET A 93 -30.20 -18.13 -1.09
C MET A 93 -31.25 -17.06 -1.44
N LEU A 94 -30.84 -15.81 -1.66
CA LEU A 94 -31.73 -14.72 -2.09
C LEU A 94 -32.30 -14.99 -3.49
N SER A 95 -31.47 -15.37 -4.46
CA SER A 95 -31.93 -15.66 -5.82
C SER A 95 -32.86 -16.88 -5.89
N GLY A 96 -32.65 -17.86 -5.01
CA GLY A 96 -33.47 -19.07 -4.92
C GLY A 96 -34.79 -18.88 -4.16
N GLY A 97 -35.07 -17.69 -3.62
CA GLY A 97 -36.25 -17.44 -2.78
C GLY A 97 -36.24 -18.22 -1.45
N LEU A 98 -35.06 -18.66 -1.00
CA LEU A 98 -34.86 -19.46 0.21
C LEU A 98 -34.71 -18.59 1.48
N VAL A 99 -34.77 -17.26 1.34
CA VAL A 99 -34.70 -16.29 2.44
C VAL A 99 -36.06 -15.64 2.60
N GLU A 100 -36.58 -15.66 3.83
CA GLU A 100 -37.80 -14.93 4.19
C GLU A 100 -37.63 -13.43 3.94
N ALA A 101 -38.71 -12.75 3.52
CA ALA A 101 -38.66 -11.32 3.18
C ALA A 101 -38.11 -10.44 4.31
N GLU A 102 -38.38 -10.80 5.58
CA GLU A 102 -37.86 -10.09 6.76
C GLU A 102 -36.34 -10.23 6.93
N ARG A 103 -35.74 -11.33 6.45
CA ARG A 103 -34.30 -11.63 6.54
C ARG A 103 -33.53 -11.24 5.28
N ALA A 104 -34.22 -10.87 4.21
CA ALA A 104 -33.57 -10.49 2.96
C ALA A 104 -32.64 -9.28 3.12
N GLN A 105 -33.04 -8.30 3.93
CA GLN A 105 -32.20 -7.14 4.24
C GLN A 105 -30.95 -7.52 5.04
N ASP A 106 -31.04 -8.49 5.95
CA ASP A 106 -29.87 -8.99 6.71
C ASP A 106 -28.88 -9.74 5.82
N ALA A 107 -29.40 -10.53 4.88
CA ALA A 107 -28.59 -11.20 3.86
C ALA A 107 -27.85 -10.18 2.98
N ILE A 108 -28.54 -9.14 2.49
CA ILE A 108 -27.94 -8.06 1.70
C ILE A 108 -26.86 -7.32 2.50
N ARG A 109 -27.14 -6.94 3.76
CA ARG A 109 -26.15 -6.30 4.65
C ARG A 109 -24.92 -7.18 4.87
N THR A 110 -25.12 -8.50 4.93
CA THR A 110 -24.01 -9.45 5.08
C THR A 110 -23.18 -9.57 3.80
N ILE A 111 -23.82 -9.61 2.63
CA ILE A 111 -23.14 -9.57 1.32
C ILE A 111 -22.29 -8.31 1.22
N GLU A 112 -22.88 -7.16 1.48
CA GLU A 112 -22.20 -5.86 1.38
C GLU A 112 -20.99 -5.78 2.32
N ARG A 113 -21.15 -6.19 3.58
CA ARG A 113 -20.04 -6.21 4.54
C ARG A 113 -18.88 -7.06 4.06
N ASN A 114 -19.16 -8.26 3.53
CA ASN A 114 -18.11 -9.17 3.06
C ASN A 114 -17.47 -8.69 1.75
N ALA A 115 -18.24 -8.07 0.85
CA ALA A 115 -17.71 -7.43 -0.36
C ALA A 115 -16.73 -6.30 -0.01
N ARG A 116 -17.05 -5.44 0.96
CA ARG A 116 -16.13 -4.40 1.45
C ARG A 116 -14.86 -4.98 2.08
N VAL A 117 -14.96 -6.12 2.78
CA VAL A 117 -13.77 -6.82 3.32
C VAL A 117 -12.87 -7.30 2.17
N MET A 118 -13.44 -7.90 1.12
CA MET A 118 -12.67 -8.33 -0.05
C MET A 118 -12.00 -7.17 -0.78
N ALA A 119 -12.72 -6.05 -0.96
CA ALA A 119 -12.17 -4.85 -1.56
C ALA A 119 -10.94 -4.34 -0.80
N ARG A 120 -11.04 -4.25 0.54
CA ARG A 120 -9.91 -3.85 1.38
C ARG A 120 -8.71 -4.79 1.25
N ILE A 121 -8.95 -6.10 1.20
CA ILE A 121 -7.88 -7.08 0.99
C ILE A 121 -7.18 -6.84 -0.36
N LEU A 122 -7.96 -6.60 -1.41
CA LEU A 122 -7.42 -6.32 -2.74
C LEU A 122 -6.60 -5.01 -2.75
N ASP A 123 -7.12 -3.96 -2.13
CA ASP A 123 -6.43 -2.68 -2.00
C ASP A 123 -5.10 -2.81 -1.26
N ASP A 124 -5.07 -3.54 -0.14
CA ASP A 124 -3.85 -3.80 0.63
C ASP A 124 -2.79 -4.56 -0.21
N LEU A 125 -3.23 -5.51 -1.05
CA LEU A 125 -2.34 -6.24 -1.96
C LEU A 125 -1.80 -5.35 -3.08
N LEU A 126 -2.64 -4.49 -3.65
CA LEU A 126 -2.23 -3.54 -4.69
C LEU A 126 -1.27 -2.48 -4.13
N ASP A 127 -1.54 -1.96 -2.93
CA ASP A 127 -0.65 -1.02 -2.27
C ASP A 127 0.69 -1.67 -1.95
N LEU A 128 0.71 -2.92 -1.48
CA LEU A 128 1.94 -3.67 -1.29
C LEU A 128 2.72 -3.84 -2.60
N SER A 129 2.05 -4.22 -3.68
CA SER A 129 2.65 -4.37 -5.01
C SER A 129 3.32 -3.06 -5.47
N ARG A 130 2.64 -1.92 -5.30
CA ARG A 130 3.17 -0.59 -5.63
C ARG A 130 4.34 -0.19 -4.74
N ILE A 131 4.28 -0.49 -3.45
CA ILE A 131 5.36 -0.23 -2.50
C ILE A 131 6.63 -1.00 -2.90
N ILE A 132 6.49 -2.28 -3.24
CA ILE A 132 7.59 -3.16 -3.67
C ILE A 132 8.14 -2.70 -5.02
N GLY A 133 7.28 -2.35 -5.96
CA GLY A 133 7.67 -1.87 -7.29
C GLY A 133 8.27 -0.46 -7.32
N GLY A 134 8.44 0.19 -6.17
CA GLY A 134 9.01 1.55 -6.10
C GLY A 134 8.04 2.68 -6.45
N GLY A 135 6.88 2.37 -7.04
CA GLY A 135 5.94 3.29 -7.67
C GLY A 135 5.04 4.11 -6.75
N VAL A 136 5.34 4.25 -5.46
CA VAL A 136 4.61 5.19 -4.60
C VAL A 136 5.42 6.49 -4.52
N ARG A 137 5.11 7.44 -5.41
CA ARG A 137 5.57 8.83 -5.28
C ARG A 137 4.65 9.56 -4.32
N ILE A 138 5.22 10.27 -3.35
CA ILE A 138 4.48 11.19 -2.49
C ILE A 138 4.73 12.57 -3.03
N GLU A 139 3.66 13.25 -3.43
CA GLU A 139 3.71 14.68 -3.70
C GLU A 139 3.66 15.41 -2.36
N PRO A 140 4.73 16.15 -1.99
CA PRO A 140 4.77 16.84 -0.70
C PRO A 140 3.86 18.06 -0.74
N VAL A 141 2.61 17.89 -0.33
CA VAL A 141 1.64 18.98 -0.13
C VAL A 141 1.56 19.29 1.37
N PRO A 142 1.29 20.55 1.79
CA PRO A 142 1.03 20.85 3.20
C PRO A 142 -0.21 20.10 3.70
N VAL A 143 -0.02 19.19 4.66
CA VAL A 143 -1.09 18.39 5.26
C VAL A 143 -1.38 18.87 6.67
N ASP A 144 -2.65 19.17 6.92
CA ASP A 144 -3.20 19.37 8.26
C ASP A 144 -3.45 18.01 8.92
N LEU A 145 -2.53 17.59 9.80
CA LEU A 145 -2.63 16.33 10.52
C LEU A 145 -3.80 16.28 11.50
N VAL A 146 -4.21 17.41 12.07
CA VAL A 146 -5.39 17.45 12.96
C VAL A 146 -6.63 17.07 12.17
N GLY A 147 -6.80 17.68 10.98
CA GLY A 147 -7.91 17.37 10.09
C GLY A 147 -7.89 15.93 9.58
N VAL A 148 -6.71 15.37 9.27
CA VAL A 148 -6.56 13.96 8.88
C VAL A 148 -7.00 13.03 10.02
N ILE A 149 -6.48 13.23 11.23
CA ILE A 149 -6.79 12.39 12.39
C ILE A 149 -8.27 12.48 12.74
N GLN A 150 -8.86 13.69 12.70
CA GLN A 150 -10.28 13.86 13.00
C GLN A 150 -11.18 13.09 12.02
N ARG A 151 -10.89 13.15 10.70
CA ARG A 151 -11.64 12.36 9.71
C ARG A 151 -11.54 10.86 9.99
N THR A 152 -10.35 10.37 10.31
CA THR A 152 -10.17 8.95 10.64
C THR A 152 -10.92 8.55 11.92
N LEU A 153 -10.95 9.43 12.92
CA LEU A 153 -11.73 9.19 14.14
C LEU A 153 -13.23 9.11 13.83
N ASP A 154 -13.75 10.01 13.01
CA ASP A 154 -15.16 10.00 12.60
C ASP A 154 -15.51 8.70 11.84
N GLU A 155 -14.62 8.22 10.97
CA GLU A 155 -14.77 6.95 10.23
C GLU A 155 -14.70 5.71 11.15
N THR A 156 -13.84 5.74 12.18
CA THR A 156 -13.61 4.59 13.07
C THR A 156 -14.54 4.57 14.29
N HIS A 157 -15.23 5.68 14.58
CA HIS A 157 -16.11 5.84 15.74
C HIS A 157 -17.22 4.78 15.82
N PRO A 158 -17.96 4.44 14.74
CA PRO A 158 -18.98 3.39 14.82
C PRO A 158 -18.40 2.01 15.20
N ALA A 159 -17.21 1.70 14.69
CA ALA A 159 -16.53 0.43 14.99
C ALA A 159 -16.03 0.39 16.45
N ALA A 160 -15.53 1.51 16.97
CA ALA A 160 -15.14 1.63 18.38
C ALA A 160 -16.36 1.49 19.32
N GLN A 161 -17.47 2.16 19.01
CA GLN A 161 -18.71 2.06 19.79
C GLN A 161 -19.28 0.64 19.81
N ALA A 162 -19.30 -0.04 18.65
CA ALA A 162 -19.77 -1.42 18.54
C ALA A 162 -18.95 -2.39 19.42
N ARG A 163 -17.69 -2.05 19.71
CA ARG A 163 -16.79 -2.85 20.58
C ARG A 163 -16.71 -2.31 22.01
N GLY A 164 -17.38 -1.20 22.33
CA GLY A 164 -17.31 -0.56 23.64
C GLY A 164 -15.94 0.05 23.97
N VAL A 165 -15.17 0.46 22.97
CA VAL A 165 -13.84 1.06 23.15
C VAL A 165 -13.94 2.59 23.11
N HIS A 166 -13.34 3.27 24.08
CA HIS A 166 -13.31 4.73 24.14
C HIS A 166 -12.08 5.28 23.42
N VAL A 167 -12.30 6.07 22.36
CA VAL A 167 -11.21 6.71 21.61
C VAL A 167 -11.15 8.20 21.94
N LYS A 168 -9.96 8.71 22.26
CA LYS A 168 -9.74 10.12 22.60
C LYS A 168 -8.60 10.71 21.77
N LEU A 169 -8.80 11.92 21.26
CA LEU A 169 -7.76 12.74 20.66
C LEU A 169 -7.23 13.75 21.69
N THR A 170 -5.92 13.80 21.87
CA THR A 170 -5.21 14.79 22.68
C THR A 170 -4.22 15.53 21.79
N CYS A 171 -4.51 16.79 21.46
CA CYS A 171 -3.59 17.67 20.72
C CYS A 171 -2.94 18.67 21.69
N ARG A 172 -1.61 18.71 21.75
CA ARG A 172 -0.86 19.73 22.51
C ARG A 172 -0.36 20.82 21.56
N GLY A 173 -1.13 21.91 21.47
CA GLY A 173 -0.87 23.00 20.52
C GLY A 173 -1.43 22.70 19.12
N VAL A 174 -1.25 23.65 18.20
CA VAL A 174 -1.56 23.46 16.77
C VAL A 174 -0.23 23.11 16.09
N PRO A 175 -0.01 21.86 15.67
CA PRO A 175 1.23 21.48 15.01
C PRO A 175 1.32 22.13 13.63
N ASP A 176 2.55 22.44 13.23
CA ASP A 176 2.81 22.90 11.86
C ASP A 176 2.39 21.84 10.83
N PRO A 177 1.96 22.25 9.62
CA PRO A 177 1.68 21.32 8.54
C PRO A 177 2.91 20.44 8.23
N VAL A 178 2.66 19.17 7.91
CA VAL A 178 3.71 18.26 7.42
C VAL A 178 3.68 18.19 5.89
N ALA A 179 4.83 17.93 5.28
CA ALA A 179 4.90 17.68 3.84
C ALA A 179 4.46 16.24 3.56
N GLY A 180 3.38 16.05 2.79
CA GLY A 180 2.92 14.70 2.50
C GLY A 180 1.66 14.57 1.67
N ASP A 181 1.20 13.33 1.56
CA ASP A 181 -0.07 12.95 0.95
C ASP A 181 -1.11 12.70 2.05
N ALA A 182 -2.13 13.55 2.11
CA ALA A 182 -3.18 13.48 3.13
C ALA A 182 -3.96 12.15 3.10
N ILE A 183 -4.16 11.55 1.92
CA ILE A 183 -4.88 10.27 1.77
C ILE A 183 -4.02 9.14 2.34
N ARG A 184 -2.72 9.15 2.04
CA ARG A 184 -1.79 8.13 2.55
C ARG A 184 -1.52 8.28 4.05
N LEU A 185 -1.46 9.51 4.55
CA LEU A 185 -1.38 9.76 5.99
C LEU A 185 -2.69 9.36 6.70
N GLN A 186 -3.85 9.57 6.08
CA GLN A 186 -5.12 9.04 6.59
C GLN A 186 -5.10 7.51 6.67
N GLN A 187 -4.56 6.83 5.65
CA GLN A 187 -4.38 5.38 5.65
C GLN A 187 -3.45 4.91 6.79
N VAL A 188 -2.36 5.63 7.04
CA VAL A 188 -1.47 5.37 8.18
C VAL A 188 -2.22 5.42 9.50
N VAL A 189 -2.95 6.50 9.76
CA VAL A 189 -3.71 6.68 11.01
C VAL A 189 -4.84 5.66 11.12
N ALA A 190 -5.53 5.36 10.01
CA ALA A 190 -6.62 4.38 9.98
C ALA A 190 -6.15 2.97 10.32
N ASN A 191 -5.00 2.55 9.80
CA ASN A 191 -4.42 1.25 10.11
C ASN A 191 -4.00 1.13 11.58
N LEU A 192 -3.40 2.18 12.14
CA LEU A 192 -3.02 2.20 13.57
C LEU A 192 -4.25 2.19 14.48
N LEU A 193 -5.25 3.03 14.21
CA LEU A 193 -6.50 3.09 14.99
C LEU A 193 -7.32 1.81 14.89
N SER A 194 -7.44 1.23 13.69
CA SER A 194 -8.17 -0.02 13.48
C SER A 194 -7.52 -1.16 14.27
N ASN A 195 -6.18 -1.24 14.28
CA ASN A 195 -5.45 -2.20 15.10
C ASN A 195 -5.69 -1.96 16.59
N ALA A 196 -5.55 -0.72 17.07
CA ALA A 196 -5.79 -0.37 18.46
C ALA A 196 -7.22 -0.77 18.91
N ILE A 197 -8.24 -0.42 18.14
CA ILE A 197 -9.65 -0.80 18.42
C ILE A 197 -9.85 -2.31 18.35
N LYS A 198 -9.18 -2.98 17.40
CA LYS A 198 -9.31 -4.43 17.18
C LYS A 198 -8.78 -5.25 18.36
N PHE A 199 -7.65 -4.83 18.94
CA PHE A 199 -6.91 -5.55 19.99
C PHE A 199 -7.19 -5.03 21.41
N THR A 200 -8.03 -3.99 21.54
CA THR A 200 -8.52 -3.50 22.83
C THR A 200 -9.82 -4.20 23.24
N PRO A 201 -9.90 -4.79 24.44
CA PRO A 201 -11.15 -5.34 24.98
C PRO A 201 -12.24 -4.27 25.17
N SER A 202 -13.49 -4.72 25.30
CA SER A 202 -14.62 -3.83 25.63
C SER A 202 -14.40 -3.12 26.96
N GLY A 203 -14.71 -1.82 27.02
CA GLY A 203 -14.42 -0.93 28.15
C GLY A 203 -13.00 -0.36 28.16
N GLY A 204 -12.13 -0.75 27.21
CA GLY A 204 -10.78 -0.23 27.11
C GLY A 204 -10.69 1.16 26.45
N HIS A 205 -9.47 1.69 26.41
CA HIS A 205 -9.18 3.04 25.95
C HIS A 205 -8.13 3.05 24.83
N VAL A 206 -8.33 3.92 23.85
CA VAL A 206 -7.36 4.26 22.82
C VAL A 206 -7.14 5.78 22.83
N GLU A 207 -5.90 6.21 23.01
CA GLU A 207 -5.51 7.62 22.94
C GLU A 207 -4.70 7.87 21.66
N VAL A 208 -5.15 8.84 20.87
CA VAL A 208 -4.35 9.44 19.80
C VAL A 208 -3.78 10.75 20.32
N ARG A 209 -2.46 10.86 20.38
CA ARG A 209 -1.77 12.07 20.80
C ARG A 209 -1.00 12.67 19.64
N LEU A 210 -1.21 13.97 19.42
CA LEU A 210 -0.49 14.74 18.42
C LEU A 210 0.37 15.80 19.12
N THR A 211 1.69 15.72 18.94
CA THR A 211 2.65 16.62 19.59
C THR A 211 3.72 17.05 18.60
N GLN A 212 4.10 18.32 18.61
CA GLN A 212 5.27 18.80 17.86
C GLN A 212 6.53 18.71 18.73
N VAL A 213 7.58 18.08 18.21
CA VAL A 213 8.87 17.88 18.89
C VAL A 213 9.99 18.38 17.96
N GLY A 214 10.42 19.62 18.17
CA GLY A 214 11.43 20.26 17.32
C GLY A 214 10.93 20.44 15.88
N SER A 215 11.64 19.85 14.92
CA SER A 215 11.29 19.87 13.49
C SER A 215 10.36 18.72 13.06
N ASP A 216 9.91 17.90 14.00
CA ASP A 216 9.06 16.75 13.70
C ASP A 216 7.70 16.88 14.39
N VAL A 217 6.65 16.32 13.77
CA VAL A 217 5.36 16.07 14.39
C VAL A 217 5.26 14.59 14.73
N GLU A 218 4.92 14.29 15.97
CA GLU A 218 4.68 12.94 16.47
C GLU A 218 3.18 12.66 16.56
N ILE A 219 2.77 11.56 15.92
CA ILE A 219 1.47 10.93 16.09
C ILE A 219 1.69 9.68 16.93
N GLN A 220 1.16 9.66 18.16
CA GLN A 220 1.17 8.48 19.02
C GLN A 220 -0.23 7.89 19.08
N VAL A 221 -0.35 6.59 18.82
CA VAL A 221 -1.58 5.82 19.02
C VAL A 221 -1.29 4.81 20.12
N SER A 222 -1.88 5.01 21.29
CA SER A 222 -1.72 4.17 22.48
C SER A 222 -3.02 3.46 22.81
N ASP A 223 -2.96 2.17 23.08
CA ASP A 223 -4.11 1.36 23.46
C ASP A 223 -3.91 0.67 24.81
N THR A 224 -5.00 0.28 25.47
CA THR A 224 -4.98 -0.54 26.70
C THR A 224 -5.32 -2.00 26.39
N GLY A 225 -4.91 -2.49 25.22
CA GLY A 225 -5.25 -3.80 24.71
C GLY A 225 -4.36 -4.92 25.23
N GLN A 226 -4.35 -6.03 24.49
CA GLN A 226 -3.62 -7.25 24.84
C GLN A 226 -2.09 -7.10 24.87
N GLY A 227 -1.54 -5.95 24.46
CA GLY A 227 -0.10 -5.73 24.36
C GLY A 227 0.59 -6.60 23.32
N ILE A 228 1.91 -6.48 23.24
CA ILE A 228 2.76 -7.18 22.29
C ILE A 228 3.89 -7.88 23.07
N ASP A 229 4.14 -9.14 22.73
CA ASP A 229 5.26 -9.90 23.26
C ASP A 229 6.61 -9.30 22.83
N ALA A 230 7.58 -9.27 23.75
CA ALA A 230 8.88 -8.65 23.50
C ALA A 230 9.66 -9.34 22.37
N SER A 231 9.48 -10.66 22.17
CA SER A 231 10.09 -11.39 21.06
C SER A 231 9.47 -11.04 19.71
N PHE A 232 8.21 -10.57 19.69
CA PHE A 232 7.49 -10.21 18.48
C PHE A 232 7.66 -8.74 18.08
N LEU A 233 7.98 -7.84 19.02
CA LEU A 233 8.16 -6.40 18.75
C LEU A 233 9.12 -6.08 17.58
N PRO A 234 10.29 -6.74 17.43
CA PRO A 234 11.18 -6.50 16.28
C PRO A 234 10.55 -6.84 14.93
N HIS A 235 9.62 -7.79 14.92
CA HIS A 235 9.00 -8.36 13.72
C HIS A 235 7.61 -7.76 13.42
N VAL A 236 7.11 -6.83 14.25
CA VAL A 236 5.74 -6.29 14.14
C VAL A 236 5.48 -5.51 12.84
N PHE A 237 6.54 -4.98 12.22
CA PHE A 237 6.48 -4.28 10.94
C PHE A 237 6.89 -5.16 9.76
N GLU A 238 7.25 -6.42 10.00
CA GLU A 238 7.52 -7.37 8.94
C GLU A 238 6.22 -7.75 8.23
N ARG A 239 6.37 -8.01 6.93
CA ARG A 239 5.24 -8.36 6.06
C ARG A 239 4.78 -9.76 6.40
N PHE A 240 3.46 -9.94 6.44
CA PHE A 240 2.82 -11.24 6.63
C PHE A 240 3.07 -11.87 8.01
N THR A 241 3.53 -11.07 8.97
CA THR A 241 3.87 -11.54 10.31
C THR A 241 2.67 -11.31 11.26
N GLN A 242 2.32 -12.33 12.04
CA GLN A 242 1.26 -12.28 13.06
C GLN A 242 1.76 -12.91 14.35
N ALA A 243 1.35 -12.35 15.49
CA ALA A 243 1.82 -12.81 16.80
C ALA A 243 1.33 -14.22 17.17
N ASP A 244 0.15 -14.63 16.69
CA ASP A 244 -0.46 -15.94 16.97
C ASP A 244 -0.93 -16.63 15.67
N ALA A 245 -0.11 -17.52 15.12
CA ALA A 245 -0.55 -18.46 14.08
C ALA A 245 -1.28 -19.69 14.66
N SER A 246 -1.12 -19.95 15.96
CA SER A 246 -1.69 -21.10 16.66
C SER A 246 -2.77 -20.67 17.66
N THR A 247 -3.93 -21.30 17.51
CA THR A 247 -5.07 -21.33 18.46
C THR A 247 -5.94 -20.06 18.57
N THR A 248 -7.23 -20.24 18.24
CA THR A 248 -8.35 -19.27 18.33
C THR A 248 -8.35 -18.10 17.35
N ARG A 249 -8.80 -18.39 16.11
CA ARG A 249 -9.22 -17.48 15.03
C ARG A 249 -10.30 -16.45 15.45
N ARG A 250 -9.99 -15.52 16.35
CA ARG A 250 -10.92 -14.42 16.70
C ARG A 250 -10.64 -13.14 15.89
N HIS A 251 -9.46 -13.00 15.29
CA HIS A 251 -8.99 -11.72 14.75
C HIS A 251 -8.24 -11.84 13.42
N ALA A 252 -8.96 -12.21 12.34
CA ALA A 252 -8.44 -12.35 10.98
C ALA A 252 -7.84 -11.03 10.40
N GLY A 253 -6.85 -11.17 9.51
CA GLY A 253 -6.14 -10.09 8.81
C GLY A 253 -4.90 -10.63 8.07
N LEU A 254 -4.37 -9.90 7.08
CA LEU A 254 -3.23 -10.37 6.25
C LEU A 254 -1.83 -10.09 6.85
N GLY A 255 -1.75 -9.41 8.00
CA GLY A 255 -0.46 -8.98 8.56
C GLY A 255 0.27 -7.92 7.72
N LEU A 256 -0.48 -7.18 6.89
CA LEU A 256 0.07 -6.17 5.98
C LEU A 256 -0.04 -4.74 6.49
N GLY A 257 -1.03 -4.45 7.34
CA GLY A 257 -1.35 -3.07 7.74
C GLY A 257 -0.13 -2.30 8.30
N LEU A 258 0.62 -2.90 9.23
CA LEU A 258 1.78 -2.24 9.83
C LEU A 258 2.99 -2.14 8.89
N ALA A 259 3.18 -3.11 7.99
CA ALA A 259 4.20 -3.03 6.95
C ALA A 259 3.91 -1.92 5.93
N ILE A 260 2.64 -1.75 5.55
CA ILE A 260 2.17 -0.63 4.70
C ILE A 260 2.38 0.69 5.42
N VAL A 261 2.00 0.78 6.70
CA VAL A 261 2.22 1.97 7.52
C VAL A 261 3.70 2.37 7.52
N ARG A 262 4.61 1.43 7.80
CA ARG A 262 6.05 1.70 7.81
C ARG A 262 6.53 2.23 6.46
N ALA A 263 6.15 1.56 5.37
CA ALA A 263 6.56 1.97 4.03
C ALA A 263 6.02 3.37 3.64
N LEU A 264 4.77 3.68 3.99
CA LEU A 264 4.18 4.99 3.75
C LEU A 264 4.89 6.07 4.57
N VAL A 265 5.14 5.85 5.86
CA VAL A 265 5.82 6.80 6.74
C VAL A 265 7.26 7.05 6.28
N GLU A 266 8.02 6.01 5.93
CA GLU A 266 9.39 6.13 5.45
C GLU A 266 9.45 6.95 4.14
N ARG A 267 8.49 6.76 3.23
CA ARG A 267 8.42 7.56 1.99
C ARG A 267 8.04 9.02 2.25
N HIS A 268 7.34 9.33 3.33
CA HIS A 268 7.10 10.71 3.79
C HIS A 268 8.33 11.34 4.46
N GLY A 269 9.48 10.64 4.47
CA GLY A 269 10.69 11.09 5.18
C GLY A 269 10.59 10.95 6.70
N GLY A 270 9.62 10.17 7.19
CA GLY A 270 9.37 9.96 8.60
C GLY A 270 9.96 8.64 9.13
N SER A 271 9.63 8.34 10.38
CA SER A 271 9.93 7.05 11.01
C SER A 271 8.77 6.56 11.86
N ILE A 272 8.65 5.25 12.04
CA ILE A 272 7.67 4.63 12.93
C ILE A 272 8.37 3.70 13.93
N ARG A 273 7.85 3.67 15.17
CA ARG A 273 8.27 2.74 16.22
C ARG A 273 7.06 2.17 16.96
N ALA A 274 7.23 0.98 17.53
CA ALA A 274 6.24 0.33 18.39
C ALA A 274 6.87 0.03 19.75
N GLU A 275 6.13 0.29 20.81
CA GLU A 275 6.53 0.03 22.19
C GLU A 275 5.38 -0.69 22.90
N SER A 276 5.71 -1.71 23.70
CA SER A 276 4.75 -2.45 24.52
C SER A 276 5.47 -2.92 25.79
N PRO A 277 4.96 -2.61 26.99
CA PRO A 277 5.51 -3.13 28.24
C PRO A 277 5.36 -4.66 28.40
N GLY A 278 4.53 -5.29 27.56
CA GLY A 278 4.30 -6.73 27.53
C GLY A 278 2.82 -7.08 27.40
N PRO A 279 2.49 -8.39 27.41
CA PRO A 279 1.11 -8.86 27.29
C PRO A 279 0.19 -8.25 28.38
N GLY A 280 -1.00 -7.81 27.97
CA GLY A 280 -2.03 -7.20 28.80
C GLY A 280 -1.79 -5.73 29.20
N GLN A 281 -0.69 -5.12 28.75
CA GLN A 281 -0.32 -3.75 29.12
C GLN A 281 -0.54 -2.73 27.98
N GLY A 282 -1.16 -3.16 26.89
CA GLY A 282 -1.37 -2.33 25.70
C GLY A 282 -0.11 -2.11 24.88
N ALA A 283 -0.25 -1.32 23.81
CA ALA A 283 0.84 -0.95 22.92
C ALA A 283 0.78 0.55 22.58
N THR A 284 1.92 1.11 22.19
CA THR A 284 2.04 2.48 21.68
C THR A 284 2.81 2.47 20.37
N PHE A 285 2.18 2.98 19.32
CA PHE A 285 2.79 3.20 18.02
C PHE A 285 3.09 4.70 17.87
N THR A 286 4.34 5.05 17.60
CA THR A 286 4.78 6.44 17.41
C THR A 286 5.25 6.64 15.98
N VAL A 287 4.56 7.50 15.24
CA VAL A 287 4.93 7.97 13.90
C VAL A 287 5.52 9.37 14.02
N ARG A 288 6.71 9.59 13.46
CA ARG A 288 7.38 10.89 13.37
C ARG A 288 7.44 11.35 11.93
N LEU A 289 6.99 12.57 11.66
CA LEU A 289 6.97 13.17 10.32
C LEU A 289 7.62 14.57 10.36
N PRO A 290 8.46 14.93 9.39
CA PRO A 290 9.10 16.25 9.36
C PRO A 290 8.07 17.37 9.06
N VAL A 291 8.18 18.50 9.77
CA VAL A 291 7.37 19.71 9.48
C VAL A 291 7.80 20.35 8.17
N LEU A 292 6.83 20.96 7.48
CA LEU A 292 7.03 21.63 6.20
C LEU A 292 8.14 22.71 6.24
N THR A 293 8.34 23.40 7.36
CA THR A 293 9.40 24.41 7.53
C THR A 293 10.81 23.84 7.37
N GLY A 294 11.03 22.56 7.73
CA GLY A 294 12.30 21.85 7.48
C GLY A 294 12.42 21.33 6.04
N TYR A 295 11.30 21.15 5.36
CA TYR A 295 11.21 20.73 3.95
C TYR A 295 11.49 21.92 3.00
N LEU A 296 10.92 23.10 3.29
CA LEU A 296 11.12 24.33 2.50
C LEU A 296 12.57 24.83 2.55
N ALA A 297 13.32 24.58 3.63
CA ALA A 297 14.75 24.90 3.66
C ALA A 297 15.60 24.05 2.68
N ARG A 298 15.07 22.93 2.18
CA ARG A 298 15.71 22.07 1.18
C ARG A 298 15.24 22.35 -0.25
N ASP A 299 14.01 22.84 -0.43
CA ASP A 299 13.39 23.00 -1.76
C ASP A 299 13.16 24.48 -2.19
N ALA A 300 13.61 25.47 -1.41
CA ALA A 300 13.45 26.91 -1.72
C ALA A 300 14.21 27.44 -2.96
N GLU A 301 14.77 26.58 -3.81
CA GLU A 301 15.26 26.99 -5.15
C GLU A 301 14.24 26.76 -6.28
N ALA A 302 13.11 26.06 -6.04
CA ALA A 302 12.20 25.68 -7.12
C ALA A 302 10.73 26.09 -6.89
N ALA A 303 10.40 27.25 -7.45
CA ALA A 303 9.09 27.62 -8.00
C ALA A 303 7.87 27.73 -7.04
N GLY A 304 7.40 28.98 -6.89
CA GLY A 304 6.15 29.33 -6.21
C GLY A 304 4.92 29.36 -7.12
N GLY A 305 3.75 29.10 -6.52
CA GLY A 305 2.41 29.32 -7.09
C GLY A 305 1.30 28.81 -6.15
N PRO A 306 0.17 29.53 -5.95
CA PRO A 306 -0.82 29.22 -4.92
C PRO A 306 -1.99 28.36 -5.42
N THR A 307 -2.51 27.45 -4.59
CA THR A 307 -3.74 26.69 -4.87
C THR A 307 -4.79 26.83 -3.75
N MET A 308 -6.05 26.94 -4.17
CA MET A 308 -7.24 27.27 -3.39
C MET A 308 -8.02 25.98 -3.06
N ARG A 309 -8.52 25.87 -1.81
CA ARG A 309 -9.28 24.72 -1.27
C ARG A 309 -10.80 24.84 -1.52
N PRO A 310 -11.53 23.75 -1.80
CA PRO A 310 -12.99 23.70 -1.61
C PRO A 310 -13.41 22.88 -0.37
N GLY A 311 -14.49 23.32 0.29
CA GLY A 311 -15.07 22.71 1.50
C GLY A 311 -16.19 21.69 1.23
N PRO A 312 -16.77 21.09 2.29
CA PRO A 312 -17.61 19.89 2.22
C PRO A 312 -19.06 20.18 1.76
N ALA A 313 -19.58 19.37 0.84
CA ALA A 313 -20.91 19.53 0.24
C ALA A 313 -21.98 18.71 0.97
N ALA A 314 -23.08 19.39 1.32
CA ALA A 314 -24.32 18.79 1.80
C ALA A 314 -25.02 17.95 0.69
N ARG A 315 -25.76 16.93 1.11
CA ARG A 315 -26.57 16.00 0.30
C ARG A 315 -27.22 16.67 -0.92
N MET A 316 -26.60 16.52 -2.09
CA MET A 316 -27.11 17.03 -3.37
C MET A 316 -27.90 15.94 -4.10
N ARG A 317 -29.01 16.32 -4.74
CA ARG A 317 -29.79 15.48 -5.67
C ARG A 317 -29.35 15.77 -7.10
N LEU A 318 -29.35 14.77 -7.99
CA LEU A 318 -28.96 14.89 -9.40
C LEU A 318 -30.14 15.16 -10.35
N ASP A 319 -31.27 15.62 -9.83
CA ASP A 319 -32.53 15.75 -10.57
C ASP A 319 -32.32 16.54 -11.88
N GLY A 320 -32.51 15.85 -13.02
CA GLY A 320 -32.46 16.46 -14.36
C GLY A 320 -31.06 16.56 -15.00
N ILE A 321 -29.99 16.11 -14.32
CA ILE A 321 -28.64 16.04 -14.91
C ILE A 321 -28.59 14.87 -15.88
N ARG A 322 -28.15 15.11 -17.12
CA ARG A 322 -27.85 14.04 -18.10
C ARG A 322 -26.41 13.59 -17.95
N VAL A 323 -26.20 12.32 -17.68
CA VAL A 323 -24.85 11.73 -17.55
C VAL A 323 -24.62 10.74 -18.68
N LEU A 324 -23.49 10.87 -19.38
CA LEU A 324 -22.99 9.82 -20.25
C LEU A 324 -22.02 8.96 -19.44
N LEU A 325 -22.38 7.70 -19.20
CA LEU A 325 -21.55 6.72 -18.50
C LEU A 325 -20.86 5.82 -19.53
N VAL A 326 -19.53 5.69 -19.44
CA VAL A 326 -18.71 4.83 -20.29
C VAL A 326 -17.99 3.84 -19.40
N GLU A 327 -18.31 2.55 -19.52
CA GLU A 327 -17.78 1.47 -18.69
C GLU A 327 -17.89 0.18 -19.50
N ASP A 328 -16.80 -0.56 -19.70
CA ASP A 328 -16.79 -1.79 -20.50
C ASP A 328 -17.38 -2.97 -19.74
N ASP A 329 -17.14 -3.04 -18.42
CA ASP A 329 -17.72 -4.07 -17.56
C ASP A 329 -19.24 -3.94 -17.48
N THR A 330 -19.96 -5.01 -17.84
CA THR A 330 -21.43 -4.95 -17.94
C THR A 330 -22.09 -4.78 -16.58
N ASP A 331 -21.60 -5.49 -15.57
CA ASP A 331 -22.15 -5.44 -14.21
C ASP A 331 -21.82 -4.08 -13.56
N GLY A 332 -20.58 -3.61 -13.67
CA GLY A 332 -20.15 -2.28 -13.24
C GLY A 332 -20.95 -1.16 -13.88
N ARG A 333 -21.19 -1.25 -15.21
CA ARG A 333 -21.99 -0.27 -15.96
C ARG A 333 -23.43 -0.22 -15.46
N GLU A 334 -24.06 -1.37 -15.22
CA GLU A 334 -25.43 -1.43 -14.71
C GLU A 334 -25.52 -0.84 -13.31
N VAL A 335 -24.62 -1.23 -12.40
CA VAL A 335 -24.60 -0.73 -11.02
C VAL A 335 -24.42 0.79 -10.97
N LEU A 336 -23.45 1.34 -11.70
CA LEU A 336 -23.19 2.78 -11.75
C LEU A 336 -24.36 3.56 -12.38
N ALA A 337 -24.96 3.03 -13.44
CA ALA A 337 -26.13 3.63 -14.05
C ALA A 337 -27.29 3.70 -13.03
N ARG A 338 -27.56 2.61 -12.31
CA ARG A 338 -28.60 2.58 -11.28
C ARG A 338 -28.34 3.53 -10.13
N MET A 339 -27.10 3.64 -9.64
CA MET A 339 -26.75 4.60 -8.57
C MET A 339 -27.08 6.05 -8.98
N LEU A 340 -26.71 6.43 -10.20
CA LEU A 340 -26.97 7.76 -10.75
C LEU A 340 -28.47 8.01 -11.02
N GLU A 341 -29.19 7.01 -11.55
CA GLU A 341 -30.63 7.07 -11.81
C GLU A 341 -31.45 7.21 -10.52
N VAL A 342 -31.11 6.45 -9.48
CA VAL A 342 -31.76 6.54 -8.15
C VAL A 342 -31.56 7.93 -7.54
N ALA A 343 -30.43 8.58 -7.83
CA ALA A 343 -30.15 9.95 -7.40
C ALA A 343 -30.84 11.02 -8.27
N GLY A 344 -31.59 10.65 -9.31
CA GLY A 344 -32.40 11.54 -10.16
C GLY A 344 -31.74 11.94 -11.50
N ALA A 345 -30.57 11.40 -11.82
CA ALA A 345 -29.92 11.66 -13.11
C ALA A 345 -30.58 10.86 -14.25
N ARG A 346 -30.46 11.38 -15.47
CA ARG A 346 -30.78 10.63 -16.70
C ARG A 346 -29.49 10.08 -17.28
N VAL A 347 -29.30 8.78 -17.21
CA VAL A 347 -28.05 8.12 -17.64
C VAL A 347 -28.21 7.59 -19.07
N VAL A 348 -27.17 7.80 -19.87
CA VAL A 348 -26.97 7.12 -21.14
C VAL A 348 -25.70 6.31 -20.98
N ALA A 349 -25.81 4.99 -21.08
CA ALA A 349 -24.68 4.09 -20.85
C ALA A 349 -24.07 3.65 -22.20
N ALA A 350 -22.75 3.61 -22.26
CA ALA A 350 -21.96 3.15 -23.39
C ALA A 350 -20.94 2.11 -22.91
N ALA A 351 -20.76 1.04 -23.68
CA ALA A 351 -19.82 -0.04 -23.36
C ALA A 351 -18.41 0.21 -23.91
N SER A 352 -18.22 1.24 -24.73
CA SER A 352 -16.93 1.54 -25.35
C SER A 352 -16.78 3.03 -25.71
N VAL A 353 -15.54 3.45 -26.00
CA VAL A 353 -15.24 4.79 -26.53
C VAL A 353 -16.01 5.09 -27.82
N SER A 354 -16.14 4.10 -28.71
CA SER A 354 -16.86 4.24 -29.97
C SER A 354 -18.34 4.55 -29.75
N GLU A 355 -19.00 3.78 -28.89
CA GLU A 355 -20.41 4.00 -28.51
C GLU A 355 -20.60 5.36 -27.81
N ALA A 356 -19.65 5.75 -26.95
CA ALA A 356 -19.69 7.05 -26.29
C ALA A 356 -19.60 8.21 -27.30
N LEU A 357 -18.73 8.10 -28.31
CA LEU A 357 -18.60 9.12 -29.35
C LEU A 357 -19.83 9.19 -30.26
N GLU A 358 -20.47 8.05 -30.54
CA GLU A 358 -21.75 8.00 -31.27
C GLU A 358 -22.88 8.63 -30.46
N ALA A 359 -23.00 8.30 -29.17
CA ALA A 359 -23.98 8.90 -28.26
C ALA A 359 -23.82 10.43 -28.15
N LEU A 360 -22.58 10.94 -28.19
CA LEU A 360 -22.30 12.38 -28.20
C LEU A 360 -22.77 13.11 -29.47
N THR A 361 -23.11 12.40 -30.55
CA THR A 361 -23.70 13.02 -31.76
C THR A 361 -25.19 13.30 -31.60
N THR A 362 -25.88 12.49 -30.79
CA THR A 362 -27.33 12.55 -30.60
C THR A 362 -27.73 13.21 -29.28
N ILE A 363 -26.85 13.14 -28.28
CA ILE A 363 -27.13 13.60 -26.91
C ILE A 363 -26.08 14.61 -26.47
N ARG A 364 -26.54 15.67 -25.78
CA ARG A 364 -25.68 16.60 -25.04
C ARG A 364 -25.74 16.31 -23.54
N PRO A 365 -24.82 15.49 -23.00
CA PRO A 365 -24.74 15.23 -21.57
C PRO A 365 -24.22 16.47 -20.83
N GLY A 366 -24.64 16.61 -19.57
CA GLY A 366 -24.12 17.64 -18.66
C GLY A 366 -22.81 17.22 -18.00
N VAL A 367 -22.56 15.91 -17.85
CA VAL A 367 -21.33 15.33 -17.31
C VAL A 367 -21.04 14.00 -18.01
N ILE A 368 -19.76 13.67 -18.22
CA ILE A 368 -19.31 12.36 -18.68
C ILE A 368 -18.63 11.65 -17.52
N VAL A 369 -18.96 10.38 -17.27
CA VAL A 369 -18.28 9.50 -16.33
C VAL A 369 -17.69 8.37 -17.16
N SER A 370 -16.37 8.18 -17.14
CA SER A 370 -15.69 7.20 -17.99
C SER A 370 -14.71 6.38 -17.19
N ASP A 371 -14.76 5.05 -17.31
CA ASP A 371 -13.61 4.22 -16.96
C ASP A 371 -12.41 4.62 -17.84
N ILE A 372 -11.22 4.49 -17.28
CA ILE A 372 -9.94 4.67 -17.94
C ILE A 372 -9.45 3.36 -18.52
N GLY A 373 -9.63 2.25 -17.78
CA GLY A 373 -9.07 0.94 -18.11
C GLY A 373 -9.95 0.11 -19.05
N MET A 374 -10.29 0.62 -20.23
CA MET A 374 -11.13 -0.08 -21.20
C MET A 374 -10.29 -0.83 -22.27
N PRO A 375 -10.78 -1.98 -22.79
CA PRO A 375 -10.18 -2.67 -23.92
C PRO A 375 -10.25 -1.82 -25.21
N ASP A 376 -9.28 -2.06 -26.11
CA ASP A 376 -9.08 -1.38 -27.40
C ASP A 376 -8.69 0.11 -27.31
N GLU A 377 -9.59 0.98 -26.84
CA GLU A 377 -9.35 2.41 -26.67
C GLU A 377 -9.60 2.85 -25.23
N ASP A 378 -8.60 3.48 -24.62
CA ASP A 378 -8.65 3.90 -23.22
C ASP A 378 -9.45 5.20 -23.02
N GLY A 379 -9.83 5.48 -21.77
CA GLY A 379 -10.51 6.73 -21.41
C GLY A 379 -9.68 7.99 -21.73
N TYR A 380 -8.36 7.86 -21.84
CA TYR A 380 -7.48 8.94 -22.29
C TYR A 380 -7.68 9.29 -23.77
N ALA A 381 -7.97 8.32 -24.63
CA ALA A 381 -8.28 8.55 -26.04
C ALA A 381 -9.63 9.27 -26.19
N LEU A 382 -10.64 8.85 -25.41
CA LEU A 382 -11.95 9.50 -25.39
C LEU A 382 -11.85 10.99 -25.04
N ILE A 383 -11.20 11.30 -23.91
CA ILE A 383 -11.13 12.69 -23.43
C ILE A 383 -10.31 13.59 -24.37
N ARG A 384 -9.21 13.08 -24.93
CA ARG A 384 -8.38 13.83 -25.89
C ARG A 384 -9.16 14.17 -27.15
N ARG A 385 -9.92 13.21 -27.69
CA ARG A 385 -10.80 13.43 -28.85
C ARG A 385 -11.92 14.42 -28.53
N LEU A 386 -12.47 14.37 -27.32
CA LEU A 386 -13.49 15.32 -26.89
C LEU A 386 -12.94 16.75 -26.81
N ARG A 387 -11.78 16.93 -26.16
CA ARG A 387 -11.13 18.24 -25.99
C ARG A 387 -10.61 18.84 -27.30
N ALA A 388 -10.38 18.03 -28.33
CA ALA A 388 -10.08 18.50 -29.68
C ALA A 388 -11.29 19.09 -30.42
N ARG A 389 -12.52 18.91 -29.93
CA ARG A 389 -13.74 19.51 -30.51
C ARG A 389 -13.95 20.94 -29.99
N GLN A 390 -14.68 21.75 -30.75
CA GLN A 390 -15.14 23.06 -30.29
C GLN A 390 -16.03 22.93 -29.03
N ALA A 391 -16.04 23.97 -28.18
CA ALA A 391 -16.85 24.00 -26.97
C ALA A 391 -18.34 23.73 -27.26
N GLU A 392 -18.84 24.32 -28.35
CA GLU A 392 -20.22 24.18 -28.84
C GLU A 392 -20.53 22.78 -29.36
N ALA A 393 -19.51 21.98 -29.70
CA ALA A 393 -19.58 20.61 -30.17
C ALA A 393 -19.26 19.57 -29.06
N GLY A 394 -19.27 20.01 -27.80
CA GLY A 394 -19.07 19.14 -26.63
C GLY A 394 -17.67 19.16 -26.03
N GLY A 395 -16.74 19.94 -26.59
CA GLY A 395 -15.36 20.02 -26.11
C GLY A 395 -15.19 20.57 -24.69
N ALA A 396 -16.20 21.26 -24.16
CA ALA A 396 -16.21 21.81 -22.80
C ALA A 396 -17.02 20.97 -21.79
N ILE A 397 -17.57 19.81 -22.18
CA ILE A 397 -18.37 18.97 -21.26
C ILE A 397 -17.46 18.45 -20.14
N PRO A 398 -17.83 18.64 -18.87
CA PRO A 398 -17.03 18.16 -17.75
C PRO A 398 -17.02 16.63 -17.72
N ALA A 399 -15.85 16.05 -17.43
CA ALA A 399 -15.62 14.62 -17.42
C ALA A 399 -14.98 14.16 -16.10
N ILE A 400 -15.46 13.01 -15.60
CA ILE A 400 -14.97 12.30 -14.43
C ILE A 400 -14.34 10.99 -14.90
N ALA A 401 -13.11 10.75 -14.48
CA ALA A 401 -12.43 9.48 -14.69
C ALA A 401 -12.77 8.49 -13.57
N VAL A 402 -13.17 7.27 -13.90
CA VAL A 402 -13.27 6.16 -12.97
C VAL A 402 -12.03 5.30 -13.16
N THR A 403 -11.32 4.95 -12.09
CA THR A 403 -10.10 4.17 -12.20
C THR A 403 -9.96 3.13 -11.08
N GLY A 404 -9.53 1.92 -11.43
CA GLY A 404 -9.03 0.91 -10.48
C GLY A 404 -7.53 1.06 -10.18
N TYR A 405 -6.81 1.90 -10.93
CA TYR A 405 -5.38 2.15 -10.77
C TYR A 405 -5.19 3.58 -10.21
N ALA A 406 -4.63 3.66 -9.00
CA ALA A 406 -4.45 4.92 -8.28
C ALA A 406 -2.95 5.21 -8.10
N HIS A 407 -2.29 5.65 -9.17
CA HIS A 407 -1.02 6.37 -9.05
C HIS A 407 -1.30 7.89 -8.98
N PRO A 408 -0.57 8.68 -8.17
CA PRO A 408 -0.65 10.15 -8.22
C PRO A 408 -0.32 10.73 -9.61
N ASP A 409 0.70 10.19 -10.29
CA ASP A 409 0.96 10.42 -11.72
C ASP A 409 -0.26 10.18 -12.63
N ASP A 410 -1.23 9.34 -12.25
CA ASP A 410 -2.47 9.20 -13.03
C ASP A 410 -3.38 10.42 -12.85
N ARG A 411 -3.43 11.07 -11.68
CA ARG A 411 -4.25 12.27 -11.47
C ARG A 411 -3.77 13.43 -12.34
N ASP A 412 -2.47 13.72 -12.33
CA ASP A 412 -1.91 14.81 -13.15
C ASP A 412 -2.03 14.49 -14.64
N ARG A 413 -1.85 13.23 -15.03
CA ARG A 413 -2.10 12.78 -16.41
C ARG A 413 -3.57 12.87 -16.80
N LEU A 414 -4.50 12.59 -15.89
CA LEU A 414 -5.95 12.70 -16.13
C LEU A 414 -6.37 14.15 -16.28
N LEU A 415 -5.89 15.04 -15.41
CA LEU A 415 -6.11 16.47 -15.50
C LEU A 415 -5.49 17.05 -16.79
N ALA A 416 -4.25 16.67 -17.10
CA ALA A 416 -3.57 17.08 -18.34
C ALA A 416 -4.26 16.54 -19.60
N ALA A 417 -4.84 15.34 -19.55
CA ALA A 417 -5.62 14.77 -20.64
C ALA A 417 -6.98 15.46 -20.82
N GLY A 418 -7.47 16.15 -19.78
CA GLY A 418 -8.64 17.01 -19.84
C GLY A 418 -9.83 16.56 -18.98
N PHE A 419 -9.66 15.61 -18.06
CA PHE A 419 -10.65 15.31 -17.02
C PHE A 419 -10.69 16.40 -15.95
N GLN A 420 -11.82 16.55 -15.25
CA GLN A 420 -12.02 17.55 -14.19
C GLN A 420 -12.01 16.92 -12.80
N ALA A 421 -12.31 15.63 -12.69
CA ALA A 421 -12.25 14.86 -11.45
C ALA A 421 -11.95 13.39 -11.73
N HIS A 422 -11.66 12.63 -10.66
CA HIS A 422 -11.51 11.18 -10.73
C HIS A 422 -12.16 10.51 -9.52
N LEU A 423 -12.60 9.26 -9.69
CA LEU A 423 -13.20 8.38 -8.68
C LEU A 423 -12.49 7.03 -8.69
N ARG A 424 -12.35 6.42 -7.52
CA ARG A 424 -11.65 5.13 -7.37
C ARG A 424 -12.66 3.98 -7.29
N LYS A 425 -12.37 2.87 -7.96
CA LYS A 425 -13.11 1.61 -7.76
C LYS A 425 -12.59 0.94 -6.46
N PRO A 426 -13.46 0.38 -5.59
CA PRO A 426 -14.92 0.40 -5.68
C PRO A 426 -15.51 1.78 -5.33
N ILE A 427 -16.45 2.25 -6.16
CA ILE A 427 -17.02 3.59 -6.04
C ILE A 427 -18.07 3.64 -4.93
N ASP A 428 -17.95 4.61 -4.02
CA ASP A 428 -18.98 4.93 -3.05
C ASP A 428 -20.14 5.71 -3.72
N PRO A 429 -21.41 5.28 -3.55
CA PRO A 429 -22.58 5.99 -4.08
C PRO A 429 -22.62 7.48 -3.74
N ASP A 430 -22.28 7.87 -2.51
CA ASP A 430 -22.32 9.27 -2.08
C ASP A 430 -21.20 10.09 -2.74
N GLU A 431 -20.05 9.47 -2.99
CA GLU A 431 -18.89 10.09 -3.63
C GLU A 431 -19.15 10.38 -5.12
N ILE A 432 -19.74 9.43 -5.86
CA ILE A 432 -20.08 9.65 -7.28
C ILE A 432 -21.19 10.69 -7.42
N ILE A 433 -22.22 10.64 -6.56
CA ILE A 433 -23.33 11.60 -6.59
C ILE A 433 -22.82 13.02 -6.33
N SER A 434 -22.03 13.21 -5.27
CA SER A 434 -21.49 14.52 -4.92
C SER A 434 -20.55 15.07 -6.01
N THR A 435 -19.71 14.22 -6.60
CA THR A 435 -18.77 14.62 -7.66
C THR A 435 -19.51 15.03 -8.93
N VAL A 436 -20.50 14.25 -9.38
CA VAL A 436 -21.33 14.59 -10.54
C VAL A 436 -22.11 15.89 -10.31
N ALA A 437 -22.70 16.05 -9.12
CA ALA A 437 -23.45 17.26 -8.76
C ALA A 437 -22.56 18.51 -8.80
N SER A 438 -21.35 18.42 -8.24
CA SER A 438 -20.41 19.53 -8.21
C SER A 438 -20.00 20.00 -9.61
N LEU A 439 -19.75 19.07 -10.54
CA LEU A 439 -19.30 19.38 -11.89
C LEU A 439 -20.43 19.85 -12.81
N ALA A 440 -21.64 19.32 -12.63
CA ALA A 440 -22.82 19.78 -13.37
C ALA A 440 -23.18 21.25 -13.05
N VAL A 441 -22.95 21.69 -11.80
CA VAL A 441 -23.18 23.09 -11.38
C VAL A 441 -22.11 24.05 -11.91
N VAL A 442 -20.87 23.59 -12.09
CA VAL A 442 -19.79 24.40 -12.68
C VAL A 442 -19.98 24.58 -14.18
N GLY A 443 -20.43 23.55 -14.90
CA GLY A 443 -20.70 23.61 -16.34
C GLY A 443 -21.85 24.54 -16.75
N SER A 444 -22.77 24.85 -15.83
CA SER A 444 -23.89 25.78 -16.06
C SER A 444 -23.56 27.26 -15.80
N ARG A 445 -22.37 27.56 -15.27
CA ARG A 445 -21.93 28.94 -14.93
C ARG A 445 -20.94 29.57 -15.91
N LEU A 446 -20.50 28.89 -16.96
CA LEU A 446 -19.67 29.50 -18.01
C LEU A 446 -20.55 30.40 -18.88
N PRO A 447 -20.38 31.74 -18.89
CA PRO A 447 -21.09 32.61 -19.81
C PRO A 447 -20.55 32.38 -21.22
N ASN A 448 -21.45 32.31 -22.20
CA ASN A 448 -21.12 32.48 -23.62
C ASN A 448 -20.13 33.65 -23.78
N ARG A 449 -18.94 33.35 -24.29
CA ARG A 449 -18.04 34.35 -24.88
C ARG A 449 -17.62 33.87 -26.25
#